data_AF-A0A9X2K2P0-F1
#
_entry.id   AF-A0A9X2K2P0-F1
#
_cell.length_a   1.000
_cell.length_b   1.000
_cell.length_c   1.000
_cell.angle_alpha   90.00
_cell.angle_beta   90.00
_cell.angle_gamma   90.00
#
_symmetry.space_group_name_H-M   'P 1'
#
loop_
_entity.id
_entity.type
_entity.pdbx_description
1 polymer ?
#
loop_
_entity_poly.entity_id
_entity_poly.type
_entity_poly.pdbx_seq_one_letter_code
_entity_poly.pdbx_strand_id
1 'polypeptide(L)'
;MYVKICGLSEPEHVATAVEAGADAIGFVLTRSPRRITPERAAELAAQVPGHVLTVGVFRGEAPETVRAAALTAGVRAVQLHGTHPHGDFTALKDLGVTLIRAVDAQADLRCGAFDEDLLLVDAPHAGSGRQWEWAAVRGRASGRWMLAGGLAPGNVREAIEAAGPWGVDVSSGVETSPGVKDSRLIEEFLRNARG
;
A
#
# COMPACT_ATOMS: atom_id res chain seq x y z
N MET A 1 6.24 14.19 2.12
CA MET A 1 5.13 13.22 2.23
C MET A 1 5.49 12.01 1.39
N TYR A 2 5.57 10.82 1.99
CA TYR A 2 5.76 9.57 1.25
C TYR A 2 4.45 9.15 0.59
N VAL A 3 4.45 8.75 -0.67
CA VAL A 3 3.22 8.43 -1.42
C VAL A 3 3.35 7.08 -2.13
N LYS A 4 2.41 6.19 -1.84
CA LYS A 4 2.27 4.88 -2.48
C LYS A 4 1.05 4.85 -3.39
N ILE A 5 1.23 4.38 -4.64
CA ILE A 5 0.14 4.09 -5.57
C ILE A 5 -0.06 2.57 -5.64
N CYS A 6 -1.19 2.07 -5.18
CA CYS A 6 -1.46 0.65 -5.02
C CYS A 6 -2.37 0.10 -6.12
N GLY A 7 -2.19 -1.16 -6.50
CA GLY A 7 -3.04 -1.88 -7.45
C GLY A 7 -2.80 -1.49 -8.90
N LEU A 8 -1.55 -1.24 -9.30
CA LEU A 8 -1.20 -1.01 -10.70
C LEU A 8 -1.10 -2.35 -11.45
N SER A 9 -1.59 -2.39 -12.69
CA SER A 9 -1.61 -3.58 -13.56
C SER A 9 -1.16 -3.32 -15.01
N GLU A 10 -1.00 -2.05 -15.37
CA GLU A 10 -0.71 -1.56 -16.73
C GLU A 10 0.63 -0.82 -16.72
N PRO A 11 1.48 -0.93 -17.76
CA PRO A 11 2.76 -0.24 -17.83
C PRO A 11 2.60 1.28 -17.85
N GLU A 12 1.56 1.78 -18.53
CA GLU A 12 1.25 3.21 -18.59
C GLU A 12 1.12 3.82 -17.18
N HIS A 13 0.28 3.22 -16.34
CA HIS A 13 0.05 3.74 -14.99
C HIS A 13 1.26 3.59 -14.07
N VAL A 14 2.11 2.57 -14.29
CA VAL A 14 3.40 2.43 -13.61
C VAL A 14 4.32 3.58 -14.00
N ALA A 15 4.46 3.88 -15.29
CA ALA A 15 5.25 5.00 -15.79
C ALA A 15 4.73 6.33 -15.22
N THR A 16 3.41 6.58 -15.31
CA THR A 16 2.79 7.78 -14.74
C THR A 16 3.10 7.94 -13.26
N ALA A 17 2.96 6.87 -12.46
CA ALA A 17 3.26 6.93 -11.03
C ALA A 17 4.74 7.23 -10.75
N VAL A 18 5.66 6.64 -11.51
CA VAL A 18 7.11 6.92 -11.40
C VAL A 18 7.43 8.36 -11.79
N GLU A 19 6.93 8.83 -12.93
CA GLU A 19 7.20 10.18 -13.47
C GLU A 19 6.60 11.28 -12.59
N ALA A 20 5.40 11.06 -12.05
CA ALA A 20 4.79 11.94 -11.05
C ALA A 20 5.47 11.84 -9.66
N GLY A 21 6.46 10.95 -9.52
CA GLY A 21 7.36 10.87 -8.40
C GLY A 21 6.85 10.06 -7.22
N ALA A 22 6.02 9.04 -7.41
CA ALA A 22 5.60 8.14 -6.33
C ALA A 22 6.81 7.51 -5.63
N ASP A 23 6.71 7.33 -4.31
CA ASP A 23 7.77 6.71 -3.51
C ASP A 23 7.61 5.18 -3.45
N ALA A 24 6.39 4.67 -3.71
CA ALA A 24 6.11 3.24 -3.83
C ALA A 24 4.99 2.94 -4.83
N ILE A 25 5.08 1.73 -5.41
CA ILE A 25 4.08 1.16 -6.30
C ILE A 25 3.68 -0.23 -5.79
N GLY A 26 2.39 -0.49 -5.70
CA GLY A 26 1.83 -1.76 -5.23
C GLY A 26 1.23 -2.62 -6.35
N PHE A 27 1.59 -3.90 -6.36
CA PHE A 27 1.03 -4.96 -7.20
C PHE A 27 0.20 -5.90 -6.33
N VAL A 28 -1.08 -6.07 -6.65
CA VAL A 28 -1.96 -6.93 -5.87
C VAL A 28 -1.83 -8.37 -6.36
N LEU A 29 -1.32 -9.24 -5.49
CA LEU A 29 -1.01 -10.65 -5.78
C LEU A 29 -1.99 -11.61 -5.10
N THR A 30 -3.01 -11.08 -4.43
CA THR A 30 -4.11 -11.80 -3.79
C THR A 30 -5.43 -11.64 -4.56
N ARG A 31 -6.48 -12.36 -4.15
CA ARG A 31 -7.83 -12.26 -4.75
C ARG A 31 -8.37 -10.82 -4.64
N SER A 32 -8.50 -10.15 -5.78
CA SER A 32 -8.94 -8.76 -5.90
C SER A 32 -9.31 -8.45 -7.36
N PRO A 33 -10.17 -7.45 -7.65
CA PRO A 33 -10.32 -6.91 -9.01
C PRO A 33 -9.02 -6.37 -9.61
N ARG A 34 -8.05 -6.01 -8.74
CA ARG A 34 -6.73 -5.49 -9.12
C ARG A 34 -5.67 -6.57 -9.25
N ARG A 35 -6.05 -7.85 -9.13
CA ARG A 35 -5.09 -8.95 -9.08
C ARG A 35 -4.35 -9.07 -10.41
N ILE A 36 -3.02 -9.15 -10.31
CA ILE A 36 -2.16 -9.58 -11.42
C ILE A 36 -1.39 -10.85 -11.01
N THR A 37 -0.78 -11.53 -11.97
CA THR A 37 0.08 -12.68 -11.67
C THR A 37 1.45 -12.20 -11.19
N PRO A 38 2.20 -13.05 -10.43
CA PRO A 38 3.58 -12.74 -10.08
C PRO A 38 4.48 -12.43 -11.28
N GLU A 39 4.30 -13.14 -12.40
CA GLU A 39 5.06 -12.93 -13.64
C GLU A 39 4.76 -11.55 -14.22
N ARG A 40 3.48 -11.15 -14.24
CA ARG A 40 3.09 -9.83 -14.69
C ARG A 40 3.63 -8.73 -13.77
N ALA A 41 3.64 -8.97 -12.46
CA ALA A 41 4.27 -8.05 -11.51
C ALA A 41 5.78 -7.92 -11.76
N ALA A 42 6.48 -9.00 -12.13
CA ALA A 42 7.90 -8.96 -12.50
C ALA A 42 8.16 -8.09 -13.74
N GLU A 43 7.36 -8.24 -14.79
CA GLU A 43 7.45 -7.42 -16.01
C GLU A 43 7.29 -5.92 -15.72
N LEU A 44 6.35 -5.58 -14.84
CA LEU A 44 6.10 -4.20 -14.44
C LEU A 44 7.18 -3.67 -13.48
N ALA A 45 7.59 -4.48 -12.50
CA ALA A 45 8.61 -4.11 -11.51
C ALA A 45 9.98 -3.85 -12.15
N ALA A 46 10.32 -4.56 -13.23
CA ALA A 46 11.57 -4.35 -13.98
C ALA A 46 11.68 -2.94 -14.60
N GLN A 47 10.56 -2.25 -14.80
CA GLN A 47 10.51 -0.88 -15.33
C GLN A 47 10.60 0.18 -14.23
N VAL A 48 10.50 -0.21 -12.96
CA VAL A 48 10.46 0.71 -11.82
C VAL A 48 11.88 1.01 -11.32
N PRO A 49 12.30 2.29 -11.26
CA PRO A 49 13.62 2.66 -10.75
C PRO A 49 13.90 2.18 -9.31
N GLY A 50 15.19 1.99 -9.01
CA GLY A 50 15.66 1.51 -7.71
C GLY A 50 15.29 2.39 -6.50
N HIS A 51 14.93 3.66 -6.71
CA HIS A 51 14.52 4.57 -5.64
C HIS A 51 13.01 4.52 -5.32
N VAL A 52 12.18 3.95 -6.20
CA VAL A 52 10.73 3.76 -5.97
C VAL A 52 10.51 2.35 -5.46
N LEU A 53 9.87 2.14 -4.31
CA LEU A 53 9.70 0.80 -3.74
C LEU A 53 8.61 -0.01 -4.48
N THR A 54 8.93 -1.22 -4.94
CA THR A 54 7.94 -2.15 -5.52
C THR A 54 7.38 -3.07 -4.43
N VAL A 55 6.05 -3.11 -4.29
CA VAL A 55 5.36 -3.78 -3.17
C VAL A 55 4.45 -4.88 -3.71
N GLY A 56 4.64 -6.13 -3.29
CA GLY A 56 3.67 -7.21 -3.48
C GLY A 56 2.62 -7.19 -2.37
N VAL A 57 1.33 -7.13 -2.70
CA VAL A 57 0.23 -7.02 -1.72
C VAL A 57 -0.53 -8.34 -1.61
N PHE A 58 -0.61 -8.84 -0.38
CA PHE A 58 -1.21 -10.12 -0.01
C PHE A 58 -2.28 -9.92 1.08
N ARG A 59 -3.24 -10.85 1.15
CA ARG A 59 -4.31 -10.88 2.15
C ARG A 59 -4.65 -12.33 2.48
N GLY A 60 -4.13 -12.81 3.61
CA GLY A 60 -4.47 -14.11 4.18
C GLY A 60 -3.77 -15.31 3.54
N GLU A 61 -2.90 -15.11 2.53
CA GLU A 61 -2.02 -16.19 2.05
C GLU A 61 -1.01 -16.61 3.12
N ALA A 62 -0.70 -17.91 3.17
CA ALA A 62 0.35 -18.45 4.04
C ALA A 62 1.74 -17.92 3.63
N PRO A 63 2.70 -17.80 4.56
CA PRO A 63 4.04 -17.27 4.29
C PRO A 63 4.78 -17.94 3.13
N GLU A 64 4.58 -19.25 2.92
CA GLU A 64 5.21 -20.00 1.84
C GLU A 64 4.70 -19.53 0.46
N THR A 65 3.39 -19.27 0.36
CA THR A 65 2.75 -18.74 -0.86
C THR A 65 3.20 -17.31 -1.11
N VAL A 66 3.24 -16.48 -0.06
CA VAL A 66 3.73 -15.10 -0.13
C VAL A 66 5.17 -15.06 -0.62
N ARG A 67 6.04 -15.88 -0.03
CA ARG A 67 7.46 -16.03 -0.41
C ARG A 67 7.59 -16.41 -1.88
N ALA A 68 6.90 -17.46 -2.33
CA ALA A 68 7.01 -17.92 -3.71
C ALA A 68 6.60 -16.81 -4.70
N ALA A 69 5.47 -16.15 -4.45
CA ALA A 69 5.00 -15.06 -5.30
C ALA A 69 5.92 -13.84 -5.27
N ALA A 70 6.45 -13.45 -4.11
CA ALA A 70 7.36 -12.32 -3.97
C ALA A 70 8.68 -12.55 -4.72
N LEU A 71 9.24 -13.76 -4.64
CA LEU A 71 10.44 -14.16 -5.36
C LEU A 71 10.21 -14.14 -6.88
N THR A 72 9.11 -14.71 -7.37
CA THR A 72 8.76 -14.67 -8.80
C THR A 72 8.55 -13.23 -9.28
N ALA A 73 7.87 -12.39 -8.49
CA ALA A 73 7.57 -11.01 -8.85
C ALA A 73 8.78 -10.07 -8.76
N GLY A 74 9.87 -10.47 -8.06
CA GLY A 74 11.04 -9.62 -7.85
C GLY A 74 10.72 -8.32 -7.11
N VAL A 75 9.68 -8.31 -6.27
CA VAL A 75 9.29 -7.12 -5.49
C VAL A 75 10.26 -6.87 -4.35
N ARG A 76 10.47 -5.59 -4.01
CA ARG A 76 11.39 -5.15 -2.96
C ARG A 76 10.72 -4.99 -1.60
N ALA A 77 9.40 -5.14 -1.55
CA ALA A 77 8.61 -5.15 -0.34
C ALA A 77 7.44 -6.14 -0.42
N VAL A 78 7.04 -6.65 0.73
CA VAL A 78 5.86 -7.50 0.92
C VAL A 78 4.91 -6.81 1.88
N GLN A 79 3.68 -6.59 1.45
CA GLN A 79 2.61 -6.05 2.27
C GLN A 79 1.60 -7.15 2.63
N LEU A 80 1.47 -7.44 3.93
CA LEU A 80 0.48 -8.35 4.48
C LEU A 80 -0.71 -7.53 5.00
N HIS A 81 -1.88 -7.68 4.37
CA HIS A 81 -3.10 -6.95 4.73
C HIS A 81 -4.07 -7.83 5.53
N GLY A 82 -4.56 -7.28 6.64
CA GLY A 82 -5.53 -7.91 7.51
C GLY A 82 -4.90 -8.61 8.71
N THR A 83 -5.57 -9.65 9.21
CA THR A 83 -5.17 -10.36 10.42
C THR A 83 -4.13 -11.42 10.09
N HIS A 84 -2.86 -11.06 10.17
CA HIS A 84 -1.73 -11.99 10.11
C HIS A 84 -1.08 -12.12 11.48
N PRO A 85 -0.75 -13.34 11.95
CA PRO A 85 0.01 -13.53 13.18
C PRO A 85 1.45 -13.02 13.02
N HIS A 86 2.09 -12.68 14.14
CA HIS A 86 3.50 -12.24 14.17
C HIS A 86 4.46 -13.29 13.57
N GLY A 87 4.13 -14.57 13.67
CA GLY A 87 4.88 -15.66 13.03
C GLY A 87 5.01 -15.51 11.51
N ASP A 88 4.02 -14.94 10.82
CA ASP A 88 4.06 -14.75 9.37
C ASP A 88 5.14 -13.75 8.97
N PHE A 89 5.27 -12.65 9.71
CA PHE A 89 6.31 -11.65 9.48
C PHE A 89 7.70 -12.22 9.78
N THR A 90 7.83 -12.97 10.88
CA THR A 90 9.08 -13.65 11.24
C THR A 90 9.52 -14.62 10.14
N ALA A 91 8.59 -15.38 9.56
CA ALA A 91 8.84 -16.34 8.49
C ALA A 91 9.21 -15.71 7.14
N LEU A 92 9.10 -14.38 6.99
CA LEU A 92 9.44 -13.65 5.77
C LEU A 92 10.68 -12.75 5.91
N LYS A 93 11.23 -12.58 7.12
CA LYS A 93 12.38 -11.70 7.39
C LYS A 93 13.62 -12.05 6.56
N ASP A 94 13.89 -13.34 6.38
CA ASP A 94 15.04 -13.86 5.64
C ASP A 94 14.97 -13.57 4.12
N LEU A 95 13.82 -13.12 3.60
CA LEU A 95 13.73 -12.63 2.23
C LEU A 95 14.56 -11.37 1.97
N GLY A 96 14.93 -10.62 3.02
CA GLY A 96 15.69 -9.37 2.88
C GLY A 96 14.92 -8.24 2.19
N VAL A 97 13.59 -8.34 2.12
CA VAL A 97 12.68 -7.32 1.57
C VAL A 97 12.06 -6.50 2.68
N THR A 98 11.58 -5.30 2.36
CA THR A 98 10.80 -4.48 3.31
C THR A 98 9.47 -5.17 3.63
N LEU A 99 9.16 -5.35 4.92
CA LEU A 99 7.87 -5.88 5.35
C LEU A 99 6.91 -4.74 5.73
N ILE A 100 5.70 -4.79 5.19
CA ILE A 100 4.63 -3.82 5.46
C ILE A 100 3.46 -4.53 6.11
N ARG A 101 3.07 -4.12 7.32
CA ARG A 101 1.85 -4.59 7.95
C ARG A 101 0.71 -3.63 7.63
N ALA A 102 -0.37 -4.12 7.03
CA ALA A 102 -1.56 -3.34 6.74
C ALA A 102 -2.74 -3.79 7.61
N VAL A 103 -3.28 -2.88 8.43
CA VAL A 103 -4.34 -3.16 9.41
C VAL A 103 -5.38 -2.05 9.47
N ASP A 104 -6.53 -2.33 10.09
CA ASP A 104 -7.51 -1.28 10.39
C ASP A 104 -7.13 -0.43 11.62
N ALA A 105 -7.83 0.69 11.82
CA ALA A 105 -7.60 1.59 12.94
C ALA A 105 -7.94 1.03 14.34
N GLN A 106 -8.50 -0.17 14.47
CA GLN A 106 -8.78 -0.80 15.76
C GLN A 106 -7.62 -1.68 16.24
N ALA A 107 -6.70 -2.04 15.36
CA ALA A 107 -5.51 -2.82 15.69
C ALA A 107 -4.49 -2.02 16.53
N ASP A 108 -3.42 -2.71 16.94
CA ASP A 108 -2.22 -2.05 17.45
C ASP A 108 -1.54 -1.24 16.33
N LEU A 109 -1.41 0.07 16.54
CA LEU A 109 -0.90 1.03 15.55
C LEU A 109 0.57 1.43 15.79
N ARG A 110 1.31 0.66 16.59
CA ARG A 110 2.77 0.83 16.71
C ARG A 110 3.46 0.12 15.55
N CYS A 111 4.16 0.88 14.70
CA CYS A 111 5.01 0.30 13.66
C CYS A 111 6.14 -0.53 14.30
N GLY A 112 6.36 -1.73 13.77
CA GLY A 112 7.37 -2.68 14.25
C GLY A 112 6.87 -3.61 15.35
N ALA A 113 5.59 -3.54 15.74
CA ALA A 113 5.01 -4.44 16.74
C ALA A 113 5.02 -5.92 16.31
N PHE A 114 5.05 -6.18 15.00
CA PHE A 114 5.12 -7.51 14.37
C PHE A 114 6.42 -7.67 13.58
N ASP A 115 7.44 -6.86 13.90
CA ASP A 115 8.69 -6.74 13.15
C ASP A 115 8.57 -6.22 11.71
N GLU A 116 7.47 -5.56 11.37
CA GLU A 116 7.34 -4.85 10.10
C GLU A 116 8.20 -3.57 10.05
N ASP A 117 8.71 -3.24 8.88
CA ASP A 117 9.49 -2.02 8.63
C ASP A 117 8.62 -0.78 8.48
N LEU A 118 7.38 -0.99 7.99
CA LEU A 118 6.37 0.01 7.71
C LEU A 118 4.99 -0.48 8.15
N LEU A 119 4.19 0.43 8.68
CA LEU A 119 2.78 0.21 9.00
C LEU A 119 1.89 0.91 7.97
N LEU A 120 0.78 0.30 7.57
CA LEU A 120 -0.28 0.92 6.80
C LEU A 120 -1.59 0.80 7.57
N VAL A 121 -2.25 1.93 7.81
CA VAL A 121 -3.52 1.98 8.53
C VAL A 121 -4.64 2.30 7.54
N ASP A 122 -5.49 1.31 7.31
CA ASP A 122 -6.57 1.33 6.31
C ASP A 122 -7.94 1.55 6.96
N ALA A 123 -8.91 1.97 6.16
CA ALA A 123 -10.27 2.19 6.61
C ALA A 123 -10.88 0.95 7.27
N PRO A 124 -11.82 1.11 8.21
CA PRO A 124 -12.46 0.00 8.87
C PRO A 124 -13.33 -0.72 7.82
N HIS A 125 -13.48 -2.03 7.96
CA HIS A 125 -14.27 -2.82 7.04
C HIS A 125 -15.73 -2.30 6.94
N ALA A 126 -16.31 -2.42 5.74
CA ALA A 126 -17.71 -2.12 5.48
C ALA A 126 -18.60 -2.95 6.44
N GLY A 127 -19.56 -2.30 7.09
CA GLY A 127 -20.39 -2.88 8.16
C GLY A 127 -20.07 -2.40 9.57
N SER A 128 -18.98 -1.64 9.76
CA SER A 128 -18.65 -1.00 11.05
C SER A 128 -19.61 0.14 11.45
N GLY A 129 -20.44 0.63 10.53
CA GLY A 129 -21.35 1.76 10.73
C GLY A 129 -20.66 3.12 10.88
N ARG A 130 -19.33 3.18 10.73
CA ARG A 130 -18.53 4.40 10.94
C ARG A 130 -17.99 4.94 9.63
N GLN A 131 -18.13 6.25 9.43
CA GLN A 131 -17.36 6.97 8.41
C GLN A 131 -15.88 6.95 8.81
N TRP A 132 -14.99 6.99 7.82
CA TRP A 132 -13.55 6.95 8.09
C TRP A 132 -13.06 8.30 8.61
N GLU A 133 -13.09 8.44 9.94
CA GLU A 133 -12.60 9.62 10.64
C GLU A 133 -11.06 9.54 10.77
N TRP A 134 -10.33 10.12 9.82
CA TRP A 134 -8.86 10.10 9.80
C TRP A 134 -8.22 10.61 11.10
N ALA A 135 -8.84 11.57 11.80
CA ALA A 135 -8.36 12.07 13.08
C ALA A 135 -8.31 10.99 14.17
N ALA A 136 -9.06 9.89 14.05
CA ALA A 136 -9.12 8.82 15.04
C ALA A 136 -7.82 8.00 15.16
N VAL A 137 -6.88 8.13 14.21
CA VAL A 137 -5.56 7.49 14.29
C VAL A 137 -4.47 8.45 14.81
N ARG A 138 -4.76 9.76 14.87
CA ARG A 138 -3.80 10.77 15.31
C ARG A 138 -3.41 10.51 16.77
N GLY A 139 -2.10 10.46 17.04
CA GLY A 139 -1.56 10.18 18.37
C GLY A 139 -1.64 8.73 18.82
N ARG A 140 -2.35 7.85 18.08
CA ARG A 140 -2.35 6.39 18.31
C ARG A 140 -1.33 5.68 17.44
N ALA A 141 -1.23 6.07 16.17
CA ALA A 141 -0.24 5.53 15.25
C ALA A 141 1.15 6.15 15.49
N SER A 142 2.20 5.33 15.45
CA SER A 142 3.58 5.75 15.71
C SER A 142 4.60 5.03 14.85
N GLY A 143 5.78 5.63 14.67
CA GLY A 143 6.85 5.13 13.79
C GLY A 143 6.62 5.52 12.32
N ARG A 144 7.10 4.69 11.38
CA ARG A 144 6.91 4.92 9.94
C ARG A 144 5.60 4.29 9.49
N TRP A 145 4.55 5.10 9.43
CA TRP A 145 3.23 4.62 9.06
C TRP A 145 2.58 5.44 7.94
N MET A 146 1.80 4.74 7.11
CA MET A 146 1.05 5.31 6.01
C MET A 146 -0.44 5.28 6.31
N LEU A 147 -1.16 6.33 5.93
CA LEU A 147 -2.62 6.37 5.95
C LEU A 147 -3.17 5.86 4.62
N ALA A 148 -4.16 4.98 4.68
CA ALA A 148 -4.94 4.52 3.54
C ALA A 148 -6.44 4.69 3.81
N GLY A 149 -7.26 4.07 2.96
CA GLY A 149 -8.72 4.03 3.14
C GLY A 149 -9.42 5.27 2.59
N GLY A 150 -10.06 5.12 1.43
CA GLY A 150 -10.91 6.17 0.84
C GLY A 150 -10.19 7.45 0.42
N LEU A 151 -8.85 7.44 0.35
CA LEU A 151 -8.08 8.60 -0.12
C LEU A 151 -8.25 8.80 -1.62
N ALA A 152 -8.35 10.05 -2.04
CA ALA A 152 -8.53 10.52 -3.41
C ALA A 152 -7.91 11.92 -3.58
N PRO A 153 -7.69 12.41 -4.81
CA PRO A 153 -7.09 13.73 -5.02
C PRO A 153 -7.81 14.87 -4.28
N GLY A 154 -9.14 14.78 -4.18
CA GLY A 154 -9.96 15.82 -3.55
C GLY A 154 -9.90 15.87 -2.02
N ASN A 155 -9.38 14.84 -1.36
CA ASN A 155 -9.43 14.75 0.12
C ASN A 155 -8.08 14.45 0.80
N VAL A 156 -7.03 14.13 0.03
CA VAL A 156 -5.75 13.69 0.59
C VAL A 156 -5.09 14.72 1.52
N ARG A 157 -5.23 16.02 1.23
CA ARG A 157 -4.67 17.08 2.09
C ARG A 157 -5.33 17.12 3.47
N GLU A 158 -6.66 17.11 3.49
CA GLU A 158 -7.44 17.06 4.73
C GLU A 158 -7.09 15.81 5.54
N ALA A 159 -6.98 14.66 4.87
CA ALA A 159 -6.60 13.40 5.51
C ALA A 159 -5.20 13.48 6.15
N ILE A 160 -4.22 14.07 5.45
CA ILE A 160 -2.87 14.29 5.95
C ILE A 160 -2.90 15.21 7.18
N GLU A 161 -3.60 16.34 7.12
CA GLU A 161 -3.69 17.31 8.22
C GLU A 161 -4.39 16.73 9.46
N ALA A 162 -5.45 15.94 9.23
CA ALA A 162 -6.23 15.32 10.29
C ALA A 162 -5.46 14.20 11.00
N ALA A 163 -4.75 13.35 10.25
CA ALA A 163 -4.13 12.13 10.79
C ALA A 163 -2.65 12.30 11.15
N GLY A 164 -1.92 13.20 10.48
CA GLY A 164 -0.48 13.40 10.62
C GLY A 164 0.39 12.19 10.26
N PRO A 165 0.19 11.53 9.10
CA PRO A 165 0.94 10.33 8.75
C PRO A 165 2.34 10.64 8.21
N TRP A 166 3.22 9.63 8.21
CA TRP A 166 4.51 9.71 7.52
C TRP A 166 4.33 9.58 5.99
N GLY A 167 3.35 8.79 5.57
CA GLY A 167 2.99 8.64 4.16
C GLY A 167 1.50 8.41 3.91
N VAL A 168 1.10 8.34 2.64
CA VAL A 168 -0.26 8.01 2.22
C VAL A 168 -0.23 6.92 1.16
N ASP A 169 -1.26 6.07 1.16
CA ASP A 169 -1.48 5.02 0.16
C ASP A 169 -2.84 5.21 -0.50
N VAL A 170 -2.87 5.17 -1.83
CA VAL A 170 -4.11 5.23 -2.60
C VAL A 170 -4.24 4.05 -3.55
N SER A 171 -5.45 3.49 -3.61
CA SER A 171 -5.83 2.51 -4.63
C SER A 171 -7.03 3.02 -5.42
N SER A 172 -8.25 2.90 -4.87
CA SER A 172 -9.48 3.17 -5.60
C SER A 172 -9.74 4.66 -5.90
N GLY A 173 -9.16 5.59 -5.14
CA GLY A 173 -9.37 7.03 -5.38
C GLY A 173 -8.67 7.57 -6.62
N VAL A 174 -7.86 6.76 -7.29
CA VAL A 174 -7.22 7.07 -8.58
C VAL A 174 -7.65 6.09 -9.68
N GLU A 175 -8.87 5.56 -9.56
CA GLU A 175 -9.48 4.65 -10.53
C GLU A 175 -10.73 5.28 -11.16
N THR A 176 -10.98 4.98 -12.44
CA THR A 176 -12.27 5.28 -13.09
C THR A 176 -13.31 4.18 -12.83
N SER A 177 -12.84 2.94 -12.65
CA SER A 177 -13.65 1.78 -12.26
C SER A 177 -12.76 0.76 -11.54
N PRO A 178 -13.31 -0.21 -10.78
CA PRO A 178 -12.50 -1.12 -9.96
C PRO A 178 -11.39 -1.82 -10.76
N GLY A 179 -10.14 -1.48 -10.46
CA GLY A 179 -8.96 -2.04 -11.14
C GLY A 179 -8.49 -1.28 -12.39
N VAL A 180 -9.22 -0.26 -12.83
CA VAL A 180 -8.83 0.60 -13.97
C VAL A 180 -8.38 1.96 -13.43
N LYS A 181 -7.07 2.17 -13.44
CA LYS A 181 -6.44 3.41 -13.00
C LYS A 181 -6.68 4.55 -14.00
N ASP A 182 -6.43 5.78 -13.55
CA ASP A 182 -6.47 6.99 -14.36
C ASP A 182 -5.17 7.78 -14.13
N SER A 183 -4.40 7.99 -15.20
CA SER A 183 -3.12 8.71 -15.13
C SER A 183 -3.26 10.12 -14.55
N ARG A 184 -4.31 10.86 -14.93
CA ARG A 184 -4.57 12.22 -14.40
C ARG A 184 -4.88 12.18 -12.91
N LEU A 185 -5.67 11.21 -12.45
CA LEU A 185 -5.95 11.08 -11.01
C LEU A 185 -4.70 10.70 -10.20
N ILE A 186 -3.81 9.86 -10.75
CA ILE A 186 -2.52 9.53 -10.12
C ILE A 186 -1.69 10.82 -9.93
N GLU A 187 -1.53 11.60 -10.99
CA GLU A 187 -0.78 12.87 -10.95
C GLU A 187 -1.39 13.88 -9.97
N GLU A 188 -2.72 14.04 -10.00
CA GLU A 188 -3.45 14.93 -9.09
C GLU A 188 -3.30 14.49 -7.64
N PHE A 189 -3.37 13.19 -7.36
CA PHE A 189 -3.16 12.65 -6.01
C PHE A 189 -1.76 12.97 -5.49
N LEU A 190 -0.73 12.67 -6.28
CA LEU A 190 0.68 12.90 -5.91
C LEU A 190 0.97 14.38 -5.66
N ARG A 191 0.46 15.25 -6.53
CA ARG A 191 0.57 16.71 -6.40
C ARG A 191 -0.10 17.19 -5.12
N ASN A 192 -1.35 16.79 -4.90
CA ASN A 192 -2.13 17.25 -3.74
C ASN A 192 -1.57 16.72 -2.41
N ALA A 193 -1.00 15.51 -2.39
CA ALA A 193 -0.37 14.96 -1.19
C ALA A 193 0.91 15.72 -0.77
N ARG A 194 1.55 16.47 -1.68
CA ARG A 194 2.88 17.05 -1.44
C ARG A 194 2.90 18.57 -1.21
N GLY A 195 1.88 19.33 -1.61
CA GLY A 195 1.95 20.79 -1.54
C GLY A 195 2.11 21.42 -2.91
#